data_AF-A0A484SFB8-F1
#
_entry.id   AF-A0A484SFB8-F1
#
_cell.length_a   1.000
_cell.length_b   1.000
_cell.length_c   1.000
_cell.angle_alpha   90.00
_cell.angle_beta   90.00
_cell.angle_gamma   90.00
#
_symmetry.space_group_name_H-M   'P 1'
#
loop_
_entity.id
_entity.type
_entity.pdbx_description
1 polymer ?
#
loop_
_entity_poly.entity_id
_entity_poly.type
_entity_poly.pdbx_seq_one_letter_code
_entity_poly.pdbx_strand_id
1 'polypeptide(L)'
;MHTLDSTDLKPRAWTLAELFSTGRYWGFVAAVVLAAMAMRNLYTMLPILVSQAGAGYSVMQFLSAGSILGWTVGAMAAMLLAPRWPRLTLALPLVAFTAGVAAGLLLPLAGGLGVYLFFMGLCGSIFTAAAAVTVAGVLAGRHLSTSDFVLAFMLPVLYMGTFPEFVMAAAVYMEIYMDEPQGVMTGMLVFAVIAVLVLLLTPAFAFDGNARARHMPLAYRRRSPALVAIIGLLPAVFFGVYVAASVAQWQGTGMGGRMLPALRGLAMGVGIGATVYLVHWAYRIHGEIAGQGASRQLLTPLAAALIMLLVPLGYFVLLTVLGAVLRERAGAQPATRALSRRWLAFWTVVAPPVAMAMIQGAVNRLAAMRRDEAAVR
;
A
#
# COMPACT_ATOMS: atom_id res chain seq x y z
N MET A 1 -32.53 18.88 -24.96
CA MET A 1 -32.85 17.50 -24.55
C MET A 1 -31.96 16.58 -25.38
N HIS A 2 -30.77 16.24 -24.87
CA HIS A 2 -29.90 15.28 -25.54
C HIS A 2 -30.45 13.88 -25.27
N THR A 3 -30.88 13.22 -26.33
CA THR A 3 -31.21 11.79 -26.36
C THR A 3 -29.99 11.01 -25.88
N LEU A 4 -30.09 10.45 -24.68
CA LEU A 4 -29.17 9.45 -24.18
C LEU A 4 -29.33 8.22 -25.07
N ASP A 5 -28.35 8.03 -25.94
CA ASP A 5 -28.18 6.82 -26.73
C ASP A 5 -28.05 5.63 -25.75
N SER A 6 -29.11 4.84 -25.64
CA SER A 6 -29.24 3.71 -24.71
C SER A 6 -28.59 2.43 -25.24
N THR A 7 -27.58 2.56 -26.10
CA THR A 7 -26.93 1.44 -26.79
C THR A 7 -25.75 0.80 -26.03
N ASP A 8 -25.32 1.34 -24.89
CA ASP A 8 -24.32 0.71 -24.01
C ASP A 8 -24.99 -0.14 -22.89
N LEU A 9 -25.77 -1.17 -23.25
CA LEU A 9 -26.45 -2.08 -22.31
C LEU A 9 -25.56 -3.17 -21.69
N LYS A 10 -24.23 -3.13 -21.90
CA LYS A 10 -23.28 -3.98 -21.15
C LYS A 10 -22.57 -3.15 -20.09
N PRO A 11 -22.67 -3.50 -18.79
CA PRO A 11 -21.82 -2.91 -17.75
C PRO A 11 -20.36 -3.03 -18.19
N ARG A 12 -19.69 -1.89 -18.37
CA ARG A 12 -18.28 -1.90 -18.79
C ARG A 12 -17.42 -2.34 -17.61
N ALA A 13 -16.50 -3.26 -17.88
CA ALA A 13 -15.47 -3.69 -16.95
C ALA A 13 -14.78 -2.50 -16.27
N TRP A 14 -14.61 -2.59 -14.96
CA TRP A 14 -13.76 -1.65 -14.22
C TRP A 14 -12.30 -1.87 -14.64
N THR A 15 -11.53 -0.79 -14.68
CA THR A 15 -10.08 -0.84 -14.84
C THR A 15 -9.39 -0.67 -13.49
N LEU A 16 -8.12 -1.10 -13.41
CA LEU A 16 -7.29 -0.89 -12.22
C LEU A 16 -7.23 0.59 -11.81
N ALA A 17 -7.09 1.48 -12.80
CA ALA A 17 -6.98 2.92 -12.55
C ALA A 17 -8.25 3.53 -11.97
N GLU A 18 -9.42 3.05 -12.39
CA GLU A 18 -10.71 3.46 -11.86
C GLU A 18 -10.90 3.00 -10.42
N LEU A 19 -10.46 1.78 -10.10
CA LEU A 19 -10.51 1.23 -8.75
C LEU A 19 -9.60 2.02 -7.80
N PHE A 20 -8.33 2.18 -8.16
CA PHE A 20 -7.32 2.89 -7.37
C PHE A 20 -7.61 4.40 -7.24
N SER A 21 -8.44 4.97 -8.10
CA SER A 21 -8.88 6.36 -7.98
C SER A 21 -10.11 6.55 -7.07
N THR A 22 -10.56 5.52 -6.36
CA THR A 22 -11.65 5.63 -5.38
C THR A 22 -11.13 5.69 -3.96
N GLY A 23 -11.68 6.63 -3.16
CA GLY A 23 -11.44 6.65 -1.71
C GLY A 23 -11.98 5.39 -1.01
N ARG A 24 -12.98 4.72 -1.58
CA ARG A 24 -13.54 3.45 -1.05
C ARG A 24 -12.51 2.32 -1.05
N TYR A 25 -11.74 2.18 -2.14
CA TYR A 25 -10.66 1.20 -2.20
C TYR A 25 -9.60 1.50 -1.14
N TRP A 26 -9.11 2.74 -1.07
CA TRP A 26 -8.09 3.11 -0.09
C TRP A 26 -8.55 3.03 1.36
N GLY A 27 -9.80 3.39 1.65
CA GLY A 27 -10.39 3.22 2.98
C GLY A 27 -10.45 1.74 3.38
N PHE A 28 -10.84 0.88 2.44
CA PHE A 28 -10.82 -0.57 2.67
C PHE A 28 -9.41 -1.11 2.92
N VAL A 29 -8.45 -0.78 2.05
CA VAL A 29 -7.05 -1.20 2.22
C VAL A 29 -6.49 -0.69 3.55
N ALA A 30 -6.72 0.57 3.90
CA ALA A 30 -6.26 1.15 5.16
C ALA A 30 -6.84 0.41 6.37
N ALA A 31 -8.15 0.13 6.39
CA ALA A 31 -8.78 -0.60 7.48
C ALA A 31 -8.15 -1.99 7.67
N VAL A 32 -7.95 -2.73 6.58
CA VAL A 32 -7.38 -4.08 6.63
C VAL A 32 -5.94 -4.08 7.12
N VAL A 33 -5.14 -3.11 6.67
CA VAL A 33 -3.74 -2.99 7.09
C VAL A 33 -3.60 -2.57 8.53
N LEU A 34 -4.37 -1.59 8.98
CA LEU A 34 -4.34 -1.15 10.38
C LEU A 34 -4.76 -2.28 11.32
N ALA A 35 -5.78 -3.07 10.93
CA ALA A 35 -6.17 -4.26 11.66
C ALA A 35 -5.05 -5.32 11.68
N ALA A 36 -4.40 -5.57 10.54
CA ALA A 36 -3.27 -6.49 10.46
C ALA A 36 -2.08 -6.02 11.33
N MET A 37 -1.78 -4.71 11.33
CA MET A 37 -0.74 -4.12 12.19
C MET A 37 -1.07 -4.33 13.67
N ALA A 38 -2.32 -4.10 14.08
CA ALA A 38 -2.76 -4.35 15.45
C ALA A 38 -2.65 -5.83 15.85
N MET A 39 -3.15 -6.73 15.00
CA MET A 39 -3.25 -8.16 15.31
C MET A 39 -1.90 -8.89 15.25
N ARG A 40 -1.04 -8.56 14.29
CA ARG A 40 0.29 -9.18 14.16
C ARG A 40 1.17 -8.85 15.36
N ASN A 41 1.03 -7.64 15.90
CA ASN A 41 1.83 -7.18 17.03
C ASN A 41 1.54 -7.97 18.33
N LEU A 42 0.42 -8.69 18.40
CA LEU A 42 0.14 -9.62 19.50
C LEU A 42 1.22 -10.70 19.63
N TYR A 43 1.78 -11.19 18.52
CA TYR A 43 2.81 -12.23 18.56
C TYR A 43 4.11 -11.72 19.18
N THR A 44 4.40 -10.43 19.00
CA THR A 44 5.55 -9.74 19.64
C THR A 44 5.32 -9.54 21.12
N MET A 45 4.10 -9.19 21.51
CA MET A 45 3.74 -8.96 22.90
C MET A 45 3.58 -10.25 23.71
N LEU A 46 3.43 -11.40 23.06
CA LEU A 46 3.12 -12.66 23.74
C LEU A 46 4.13 -13.05 24.83
N PRO A 47 5.47 -12.99 24.61
CA PRO A 47 6.44 -13.27 25.66
C PRO A 47 6.33 -12.33 26.85
N ILE A 48 6.01 -11.06 26.59
CA ILE A 48 5.85 -10.02 27.60
C ILE A 48 4.63 -10.29 28.45
N LEU A 49 3.47 -10.49 27.81
CA LEU A 49 2.20 -10.72 28.50
C LEU A 49 2.27 -11.92 29.44
N VAL A 50 2.94 -12.99 29.01
CA VAL A 50 3.12 -14.20 29.81
C VAL A 50 4.13 -13.98 30.93
N SER A 51 5.27 -13.35 30.66
CA SER A 51 6.31 -13.10 31.68
C SER A 51 5.84 -12.13 32.76
N GLN A 52 5.17 -11.03 32.40
CA GLN A 52 4.61 -10.07 33.35
C GLN A 52 3.51 -10.67 34.23
N ALA A 53 2.73 -11.61 33.70
CA ALA A 53 1.73 -12.33 34.46
C ALA A 53 2.31 -13.46 35.34
N GLY A 54 3.64 -13.69 35.30
CA GLY A 54 4.30 -14.78 36.03
C GLY A 54 3.88 -16.17 35.54
N ALA A 55 3.32 -16.27 34.34
CA ALA A 55 2.80 -17.51 33.79
C ALA A 55 3.90 -18.33 33.10
N GLY A 56 3.74 -19.65 33.09
CA GLY A 56 4.64 -20.54 32.35
C GLY A 56 4.50 -20.39 30.83
N TYR A 57 5.58 -20.60 30.09
CA TYR A 57 5.58 -20.56 28.61
C TYR A 57 4.60 -21.55 27.97
N SER A 58 4.15 -22.58 28.68
CA SER A 58 3.10 -23.50 28.22
C SER A 58 1.78 -22.79 27.92
N VAL A 59 1.49 -21.67 28.59
CA VAL A 59 0.26 -20.90 28.38
C VAL A 59 0.22 -20.25 26.98
N MET A 60 1.37 -20.02 26.35
CA MET A 60 1.44 -19.50 24.97
C MET A 60 0.83 -20.46 23.94
N GLN A 61 0.75 -21.76 24.25
CA GLN A 61 0.13 -22.75 23.35
C GLN A 61 -1.36 -22.46 23.14
N PHE A 62 -2.04 -21.83 24.10
CA PHE A 62 -3.45 -21.46 23.95
C PHE A 62 -3.66 -20.43 22.84
N LEU A 63 -2.74 -19.47 22.67
CA LEU A 63 -2.78 -18.55 21.53
C LEU A 63 -2.75 -19.33 20.21
N SER A 64 -1.81 -20.27 20.10
CA SER A 64 -1.65 -21.09 18.89
C SER A 64 -2.87 -21.96 18.62
N ALA A 65 -3.44 -22.59 19.65
CA ALA A 65 -4.67 -23.37 19.53
C ALA A 65 -5.86 -22.50 19.07
N GLY A 66 -6.02 -21.31 19.66
CA GLY A 66 -7.01 -20.32 19.24
C GLY A 66 -6.81 -19.90 17.78
N SER A 67 -5.57 -19.64 17.39
CA SER A 67 -5.21 -19.28 16.01
C SER A 67 -5.55 -20.36 14.99
N ILE A 68 -5.22 -21.63 15.27
CA ILE A 68 -5.55 -22.76 14.37
C ILE A 68 -7.06 -22.86 14.17
N LEU A 69 -7.84 -22.82 15.25
CA LEU A 69 -9.30 -22.83 15.15
C LEU A 69 -9.81 -21.58 14.41
N GLY A 70 -9.19 -20.43 14.66
CA GLY A 70 -9.56 -19.16 14.05
C GLY A 70 -9.36 -19.14 12.54
N TRP A 71 -8.32 -19.79 12.02
CA TRP A 71 -8.15 -19.96 10.57
C TRP A 71 -9.31 -20.72 9.95
N THR A 72 -9.71 -21.85 10.54
CA THR A 72 -10.81 -22.67 10.06
C THR A 72 -12.14 -21.92 10.13
N VAL A 73 -12.45 -21.33 11.28
CA VAL A 73 -13.68 -20.55 11.50
C VAL A 73 -13.71 -19.32 10.59
N GLY A 74 -12.58 -18.63 10.43
CA GLY A 74 -12.46 -17.47 9.56
C GLY A 74 -12.67 -17.80 8.10
N ALA A 75 -12.10 -18.90 7.61
CA ALA A 75 -12.32 -19.36 6.24
C ALA A 75 -13.81 -19.68 6.00
N MET A 76 -14.46 -20.41 6.92
CA MET A 76 -15.89 -20.72 6.84
C MET A 76 -16.74 -19.44 6.87
N ALA A 77 -16.48 -18.53 7.81
CA ALA A 77 -17.18 -17.26 7.93
C ALA A 77 -17.01 -16.42 6.65
N ALA A 78 -15.84 -16.43 6.04
CA ALA A 78 -15.60 -15.71 4.80
C ALA A 78 -16.36 -16.31 3.61
N MET A 79 -16.37 -17.64 3.48
CA MET A 79 -17.14 -18.31 2.43
C MET A 79 -18.65 -18.03 2.53
N LEU A 80 -19.19 -18.00 3.76
CA LEU A 80 -20.63 -17.86 3.99
C LEU A 80 -21.09 -16.41 4.03
N LEU A 81 -20.34 -15.53 4.69
CA LEU A 81 -20.76 -14.16 4.97
C LEU A 81 -20.19 -13.14 3.99
N ALA A 82 -18.95 -13.31 3.51
CA ALA A 82 -18.31 -12.27 2.70
C ALA A 82 -19.03 -11.94 1.38
N PRO A 83 -19.70 -12.89 0.68
CA PRO A 83 -20.45 -12.56 -0.54
C PRO A 83 -21.62 -11.60 -0.30
N ARG A 84 -22.24 -11.63 0.88
CA ARG A 84 -23.42 -10.81 1.21
C ARG A 84 -23.07 -9.64 2.12
N TRP A 85 -22.21 -9.86 3.10
CA TRP A 85 -21.89 -8.93 4.19
C TRP A 85 -20.37 -8.84 4.42
N PRO A 86 -19.57 -8.43 3.41
CA PRO A 86 -18.10 -8.39 3.51
C PRO A 86 -17.62 -7.51 4.68
N ARG A 87 -18.32 -6.41 4.96
CA ARG A 87 -18.02 -5.54 6.10
C ARG A 87 -18.18 -6.28 7.43
N LEU A 88 -19.27 -7.04 7.59
CA LEU A 88 -19.56 -7.74 8.85
C LEU A 88 -18.53 -8.84 9.12
N THR A 89 -18.14 -9.58 8.06
CA THR A 89 -17.13 -10.64 8.13
C THR A 89 -15.81 -10.12 8.72
N LEU A 90 -15.42 -8.89 8.40
CA LEU A 90 -14.19 -8.26 8.91
C LEU A 90 -14.40 -7.51 10.22
N ALA A 91 -15.54 -6.83 10.39
CA ALA A 91 -15.81 -6.00 11.55
C ALA A 91 -15.94 -6.82 12.83
N LEU A 92 -16.64 -7.96 12.79
CA LEU A 92 -16.90 -8.77 13.99
C LEU A 92 -15.60 -9.24 14.68
N PRO A 93 -14.68 -9.97 14.00
CA PRO A 93 -13.44 -10.40 14.65
C PRO A 93 -12.56 -9.22 15.06
N LEU A 94 -12.59 -8.11 14.32
CA LEU A 94 -11.83 -6.91 14.65
C LEU A 94 -12.36 -6.20 15.90
N VAL A 95 -13.69 -6.05 16.04
CA VAL A 95 -14.31 -5.45 17.24
C VAL A 95 -14.09 -6.34 18.45
N ALA A 96 -14.25 -7.66 18.31
CA ALA A 96 -13.95 -8.62 19.37
C ALA A 96 -12.48 -8.56 19.81
N PHE A 97 -11.56 -8.51 18.85
CA PHE A 97 -10.13 -8.31 19.13
C PHE A 97 -9.86 -6.99 19.84
N THR A 98 -10.46 -5.89 19.37
CA THR A 98 -10.31 -4.56 19.98
C THR A 98 -10.76 -4.55 21.43
N ALA A 99 -11.91 -5.15 21.72
CA ALA A 99 -12.41 -5.32 23.08
C ALA A 99 -11.47 -6.18 23.94
N GLY A 100 -10.88 -7.24 23.37
CA GLY A 100 -9.87 -8.07 24.03
C GLY A 100 -8.58 -7.32 24.36
N VAL A 101 -8.07 -6.47 23.46
CA VAL A 101 -6.90 -5.62 23.76
C VAL A 101 -7.24 -4.62 24.87
N ALA A 102 -8.40 -3.96 24.80
CA ALA A 102 -8.85 -3.03 25.84
C ALA A 102 -9.00 -3.73 27.21
N ALA A 103 -9.55 -4.93 27.24
CA ALA A 103 -9.65 -5.73 28.45
C ALA A 103 -8.27 -6.12 29.00
N GLY A 104 -7.32 -6.49 28.15
CA GLY A 104 -5.94 -6.78 28.57
C GLY A 104 -5.21 -5.57 29.15
N LEU A 105 -5.47 -4.38 28.60
CA LEU A 105 -4.96 -3.11 29.17
C LEU A 105 -5.56 -2.80 30.54
N LEU A 106 -6.86 -3.05 30.72
CA LEU A 106 -7.55 -2.82 32.00
C LEU A 106 -7.25 -3.90 33.05
N LEU A 107 -6.92 -5.13 32.60
CA LEU A 107 -6.63 -6.27 33.45
C LEU A 107 -5.33 -6.95 32.98
N PRO A 108 -4.15 -6.43 33.35
CA PRO A 108 -2.86 -6.95 32.87
C PRO A 108 -2.62 -8.44 33.16
N LEU A 109 -3.16 -8.94 34.28
CA LEU A 109 -3.07 -10.36 34.66
C LEU A 109 -3.79 -11.29 33.67
N ALA A 110 -4.70 -10.77 32.83
CA ALA A 110 -5.34 -11.55 31.77
C ALA A 110 -4.34 -12.12 30.75
N GLY A 111 -3.17 -11.47 30.58
CA GLY A 111 -2.08 -11.95 29.72
C GLY A 111 -1.56 -13.34 30.10
N GLY A 112 -1.73 -13.75 31.36
CA GLY A 112 -1.38 -15.08 31.86
C GLY A 112 -2.51 -16.11 31.79
N LEU A 113 -3.71 -15.71 31.35
CA LEU A 113 -4.85 -16.62 31.25
C LEU A 113 -4.89 -17.28 29.88
N GLY A 114 -4.82 -18.62 29.86
CA GLY A 114 -4.91 -19.39 28.61
C GLY A 114 -6.18 -19.07 27.80
N VAL A 115 -7.32 -18.85 28.47
CA VAL A 115 -8.59 -18.48 27.81
C VAL A 115 -8.50 -17.12 27.09
N TYR A 116 -7.82 -16.14 27.70
CA TYR A 116 -7.60 -14.84 27.09
C TYR A 116 -6.74 -14.97 25.83
N LEU A 117 -5.60 -15.66 25.94
CA LEU A 117 -4.71 -15.88 24.79
C LEU A 117 -5.40 -16.69 23.69
N PHE A 118 -6.18 -17.72 24.04
CA PHE A 118 -6.99 -18.47 23.08
C PHE A 118 -7.96 -17.56 22.33
N PHE A 119 -8.71 -16.71 23.05
CA PHE A 119 -9.64 -15.75 22.44
C PHE A 119 -8.94 -14.77 21.51
N MET A 120 -7.81 -14.20 21.93
CA MET A 120 -7.04 -13.26 21.11
C MET A 120 -6.49 -13.92 19.84
N GLY A 121 -5.97 -15.15 19.95
CA GLY A 121 -5.49 -15.94 18.82
C GLY A 121 -6.62 -16.28 17.85
N LEU A 122 -7.80 -16.65 18.38
CA LEU A 122 -9.00 -16.91 17.61
C LEU A 122 -9.43 -15.68 16.81
N CYS A 123 -9.59 -14.52 17.43
CA CYS A 123 -10.01 -13.29 16.74
C CYS A 123 -9.00 -12.85 15.67
N GLY A 124 -7.70 -12.86 15.99
CA GLY A 124 -6.65 -12.49 15.05
C GLY A 124 -6.62 -13.38 13.81
N SER A 125 -6.75 -14.69 13.99
CA SER A 125 -6.73 -15.65 12.87
C SER A 125 -8.04 -15.69 12.08
N ILE A 126 -9.21 -15.48 12.73
CA ILE A 126 -10.49 -15.30 12.01
C ILE A 126 -10.37 -14.11 11.06
N PHE A 127 -9.90 -12.97 11.55
CA PHE A 127 -9.72 -11.78 10.73
C PHE A 127 -8.75 -12.02 9.58
N THR A 128 -7.58 -12.63 9.86
CA THR A 128 -6.54 -12.86 8.84
C THR A 128 -7.06 -13.74 7.70
N ALA A 129 -7.73 -14.85 8.02
CA ALA A 129 -8.34 -15.73 7.03
C ALA A 129 -9.46 -15.01 6.24
N ALA A 130 -10.32 -14.28 6.95
CA ALA A 130 -11.44 -13.58 6.35
C ALA A 130 -11.03 -12.41 5.47
N ALA A 131 -9.97 -11.69 5.81
CA ALA A 131 -9.45 -10.54 5.07
C ALA A 131 -9.07 -10.94 3.65
N ALA A 132 -8.27 -11.98 3.47
CA ALA A 132 -7.83 -12.43 2.15
C ALA A 132 -9.02 -12.80 1.24
N VAL A 133 -9.95 -13.60 1.76
CA VAL A 133 -11.13 -14.04 1.00
C VAL A 133 -12.09 -12.88 0.70
N THR A 134 -12.26 -11.96 1.65
CA THR A 134 -13.14 -10.80 1.48
C THR A 134 -12.54 -9.80 0.48
N VAL A 135 -11.23 -9.56 0.52
CA VAL A 135 -10.53 -8.75 -0.50
C VAL A 135 -10.75 -9.37 -1.89
N ALA A 136 -10.54 -10.69 -2.03
CA ALA A 136 -10.76 -11.38 -3.29
C ALA A 136 -12.22 -11.28 -3.76
N GLY A 137 -13.18 -11.55 -2.88
CA GLY A 137 -14.61 -11.53 -3.20
C GLY A 137 -15.12 -10.14 -3.63
N VAL A 138 -14.70 -9.08 -2.94
CA VAL A 138 -15.07 -7.69 -3.27
C VAL A 138 -14.52 -7.28 -4.65
N LEU A 139 -13.33 -7.76 -5.01
CA LEU A 139 -12.70 -7.49 -6.31
C LEU A 139 -13.25 -8.37 -7.44
N ALA A 140 -13.59 -9.63 -7.17
CA ALA A 140 -14.09 -10.57 -8.17
C ALA A 140 -15.45 -10.15 -8.75
N GLY A 141 -16.31 -9.53 -7.93
CA GLY A 141 -17.63 -9.04 -8.36
C GLY A 141 -17.64 -7.86 -9.34
N ARG A 142 -16.50 -7.47 -9.92
CA ARG A 142 -16.32 -6.16 -10.61
C ARG A 142 -15.95 -6.22 -12.09
N HIS A 143 -16.09 -7.40 -12.72
CA HIS A 143 -15.73 -7.61 -14.13
C HIS A 143 -14.33 -7.08 -14.47
N LEU A 144 -13.38 -7.18 -13.54
CA LEU A 144 -11.98 -6.82 -13.80
C LEU A 144 -11.38 -7.79 -14.80
N SER A 145 -10.44 -7.31 -15.63
CA SER A 145 -9.56 -8.23 -16.36
C SER A 145 -8.73 -9.06 -15.37
N THR A 146 -8.28 -10.25 -15.75
CA THR A 146 -7.45 -11.10 -14.88
C THR A 146 -6.21 -10.36 -14.38
N SER A 147 -5.56 -9.57 -15.24
CA SER A 147 -4.39 -8.76 -14.86
C SER A 147 -4.74 -7.65 -13.86
N ASP A 148 -5.87 -6.95 -14.05
CA ASP A 148 -6.29 -5.88 -13.14
C ASP A 148 -6.72 -6.44 -11.78
N PHE A 149 -7.38 -7.60 -11.78
CA PHE A 149 -7.73 -8.31 -10.55
C PHE A 149 -6.48 -8.67 -9.75
N VAL A 150 -5.49 -9.32 -10.39
CA VAL A 150 -4.25 -9.72 -9.72
C VAL A 150 -3.54 -8.50 -9.13
N LEU A 151 -3.41 -7.40 -9.88
CA LEU A 151 -2.75 -6.19 -9.39
C LEU A 151 -3.53 -5.52 -8.24
N ALA A 152 -4.85 -5.47 -8.33
CA ALA A 152 -5.71 -4.90 -7.28
C ALA A 152 -5.72 -5.74 -6.00
N PHE A 153 -5.63 -7.06 -6.13
CA PHE A 153 -5.62 -8.02 -5.03
C PHE A 153 -4.27 -8.11 -4.33
N MET A 154 -3.18 -8.08 -5.10
CA MET A 154 -1.82 -8.19 -4.56
C MET A 154 -1.47 -7.04 -3.61
N LEU A 155 -2.00 -5.84 -3.83
CA LEU A 155 -1.66 -4.65 -3.06
C LEU A 155 -2.08 -4.77 -1.57
N PRO A 156 -3.35 -5.07 -1.22
CA PRO A 156 -3.74 -5.35 0.15
C PRO A 156 -2.95 -6.50 0.78
N VAL A 157 -2.68 -7.57 0.02
CA VAL A 157 -1.93 -8.74 0.50
C VAL A 157 -0.50 -8.37 0.86
N LEU A 158 0.20 -7.66 -0.03
CA LEU A 158 1.55 -7.17 0.23
C LEU A 158 1.59 -6.24 1.45
N TYR A 159 0.57 -5.41 1.64
CA TYR A 159 0.54 -4.50 2.78
C TYR A 159 0.33 -5.25 4.09
N MET A 160 -0.61 -6.20 4.12
CA MET A 160 -0.83 -7.07 5.27
C MET A 160 0.42 -7.89 5.62
N GLY A 161 1.29 -8.17 4.66
CA GLY A 161 2.57 -8.84 4.91
C GLY A 161 3.71 -7.90 5.32
N THR A 162 3.72 -6.64 4.87
CA THR A 162 4.90 -5.76 5.02
C THR A 162 4.77 -4.77 6.18
N PHE A 163 3.64 -4.06 6.28
CA PHE A 163 3.47 -3.01 7.29
C PHE A 163 3.45 -3.55 8.72
N PRO A 164 2.79 -4.68 9.01
CA PRO A 164 2.83 -5.23 10.35
C PRO A 164 4.25 -5.57 10.83
N GLU A 165 5.16 -5.97 9.95
CA GLU A 165 6.56 -6.27 10.29
C GLU A 165 7.34 -5.01 10.71
N PHE A 166 7.08 -3.86 10.08
CA PHE A 166 7.66 -2.58 10.53
C PHE A 166 7.16 -2.17 11.91
N VAL A 167 5.86 -2.36 12.18
CA VAL A 167 5.29 -2.11 13.51
C VAL A 167 5.87 -3.07 14.52
N MET A 168 6.04 -4.33 14.13
CA MET A 168 6.67 -5.36 14.96
C MET A 168 8.09 -4.95 15.37
N ALA A 169 8.90 -4.50 14.42
CA ALA A 169 10.24 -4.00 14.69
C ALA A 169 10.23 -2.76 15.61
N ALA A 170 9.28 -1.84 15.40
CA ALA A 170 9.11 -0.68 16.27
C ALA A 170 8.66 -1.07 17.69
N ALA A 171 7.78 -2.05 17.82
CA ALA A 171 7.32 -2.59 19.10
C ALA A 171 8.46 -3.24 19.88
N VAL A 172 9.24 -4.10 19.22
CA VAL A 172 10.47 -4.70 19.80
C VAL A 172 11.44 -3.61 20.25
N TYR A 173 11.59 -2.55 19.46
CA TYR A 173 12.47 -1.44 19.83
C TYR A 173 11.97 -0.71 21.09
N MET A 174 10.68 -0.36 21.14
CA MET A 174 10.06 0.29 22.30
C MET A 174 10.15 -0.57 23.57
N GLU A 175 9.99 -1.88 23.43
CA GLU A 175 10.14 -2.79 24.55
C GLU A 175 11.60 -2.88 25.02
N ILE A 176 12.51 -3.32 24.15
CA ILE A 176 13.88 -3.67 24.54
C ILE A 176 14.67 -2.43 24.97
N TYR A 177 14.46 -1.30 24.30
CA TYR A 177 15.29 -0.10 24.50
C TYR A 177 14.60 1.00 25.30
N MET A 178 13.26 0.99 25.40
CA MET A 178 12.52 2.00 26.16
C MET A 178 11.77 1.43 27.37
N ASP A 179 11.69 0.11 27.55
CA ASP A 179 10.97 -0.55 28.65
C ASP A 179 9.49 -0.13 28.75
N GLU A 180 8.83 0.02 27.59
CA GLU A 180 7.47 0.57 27.47
C GLU A 180 6.45 -0.44 26.90
N PRO A 181 6.19 -1.58 27.57
CA PRO A 181 5.29 -2.63 27.07
C PRO A 181 3.82 -2.16 27.02
N GLN A 182 3.41 -1.28 27.93
CA GLN A 182 2.07 -0.68 27.88
C GLN A 182 1.88 0.19 26.65
N GLY A 183 2.91 0.96 26.27
CA GLY A 183 2.88 1.78 25.05
C GLY A 183 2.64 0.95 23.79
N VAL A 184 3.18 -0.26 23.72
CA VAL A 184 2.94 -1.18 22.60
C VAL A 184 1.48 -1.67 22.57
N MET A 185 0.91 -2.08 23.71
CA MET A 185 -0.50 -2.47 23.80
C MET A 185 -1.44 -1.31 23.47
N THR A 186 -1.13 -0.08 23.92
CA THR A 186 -1.88 1.12 23.56
C THR A 186 -1.80 1.37 22.05
N GLY A 187 -0.62 1.25 21.44
CA GLY A 187 -0.45 1.35 19.99
C GLY A 187 -1.31 0.33 19.23
N MET A 188 -1.36 -0.93 19.70
CA MET A 188 -2.25 -1.96 19.15
C MET A 188 -3.72 -1.56 19.24
N LEU A 189 -4.16 -1.07 20.40
CA LEU A 189 -5.54 -0.61 20.59
C LEU A 189 -5.88 0.55 19.65
N VAL A 190 -4.98 1.54 19.53
CA VAL A 190 -5.16 2.68 18.63
C VAL A 190 -5.32 2.22 17.19
N PHE A 191 -4.43 1.34 16.71
CA PHE A 191 -4.56 0.79 15.36
C PHE A 191 -5.86 0.01 15.16
N ALA A 192 -6.27 -0.80 16.13
CA ALA A 192 -7.51 -1.57 16.06
C ALA A 192 -8.75 -0.66 16.04
N VAL A 193 -8.81 0.36 16.89
CA VAL A 193 -9.90 1.34 16.93
C VAL A 193 -9.98 2.13 15.62
N ILE A 194 -8.85 2.64 15.13
CA ILE A 194 -8.83 3.36 13.84
C ILE A 194 -9.26 2.41 12.71
N ALA A 195 -8.81 1.16 12.71
CA ALA A 195 -9.23 0.16 11.74
C ALA A 195 -10.76 -0.04 11.75
N VAL A 196 -11.37 -0.18 12.93
CA VAL A 196 -12.84 -0.28 13.08
C VAL A 196 -13.52 0.97 12.53
N LEU A 197 -13.07 2.16 12.92
CA LEU A 197 -13.65 3.43 12.47
C LEU A 197 -13.56 3.55 10.95
N VAL A 198 -12.40 3.31 10.36
CA VAL A 198 -12.21 3.38 8.90
C VAL A 198 -13.09 2.34 8.22
N LEU A 199 -13.19 1.11 8.74
CA LEU A 199 -14.02 0.05 8.17
C LEU A 199 -15.52 0.40 8.16
N LEU A 200 -16.01 1.06 9.21
CA LEU A 200 -17.40 1.47 9.37
C LEU A 200 -17.74 2.74 8.58
N LEU A 201 -16.84 3.72 8.58
CA LEU A 201 -17.02 5.02 7.91
C LEU A 201 -16.77 4.95 6.41
N THR A 202 -15.99 3.98 5.93
CA THR A 202 -15.77 3.80 4.49
C THR A 202 -17.11 3.47 3.82
N PRO A 203 -17.55 4.25 2.82
CA PRO A 203 -18.81 4.01 2.11
C PRO A 203 -18.88 2.60 1.53
N ALA A 204 -20.11 2.13 1.23
CA ALA A 204 -20.41 0.76 0.82
C ALA A 204 -19.27 0.06 0.06
N PHE A 205 -18.86 -1.10 0.59
CA PHE A 205 -17.88 -2.03 0.02
C PHE A 205 -18.20 -2.47 -1.41
N ALA A 206 -19.45 -2.25 -1.82
CA ALA A 206 -19.90 -2.47 -3.15
C ALA A 206 -19.56 -1.25 -4.03
N PHE A 207 -18.60 -1.41 -4.92
CA PHE A 207 -18.38 -0.58 -6.11
C PHE A 207 -19.48 -0.83 -7.17
N ASP A 208 -20.75 -0.72 -6.79
CA ASP A 208 -21.86 -0.93 -7.72
C ASP A 208 -21.97 0.24 -8.70
N GLY A 209 -22.18 -0.08 -9.98
CA GLY A 209 -22.34 0.89 -11.07
C GLY A 209 -21.11 1.07 -11.94
N ASN A 210 -21.25 1.93 -12.96
CA ASN A 210 -20.18 2.30 -13.87
C ASN A 210 -19.15 3.18 -13.15
N ALA A 211 -17.87 2.95 -13.42
CA ALA A 211 -16.81 3.82 -12.92
C ALA A 211 -17.03 5.26 -13.42
N ARG A 212 -16.99 6.23 -12.50
CA ARG A 212 -17.06 7.66 -12.88
C ARG A 212 -15.87 8.02 -13.77
N ALA A 213 -16.17 8.71 -14.88
CA ALA A 213 -15.16 9.36 -15.71
C ALA A 213 -14.39 10.39 -14.87
N ARG A 214 -13.06 10.26 -14.85
CA ARG A 214 -12.20 11.01 -13.93
C ARG A 214 -10.90 11.38 -14.62
N HIS A 215 -10.81 12.63 -15.10
CA HIS A 215 -9.54 13.23 -15.49
C HIS A 215 -9.46 14.64 -14.93
N MET A 216 -8.42 14.90 -14.13
CA MET A 216 -7.98 16.25 -13.77
C MET A 216 -6.69 16.52 -14.53
N PRO A 217 -6.79 17.02 -15.78
CA PRO A 217 -5.61 17.32 -16.57
C PRO A 217 -4.79 18.44 -15.91
N LEU A 218 -3.48 18.31 -15.97
CA LEU A 218 -2.55 19.37 -15.58
C LEU A 218 -1.88 19.94 -16.83
N ALA A 219 -1.55 21.23 -16.78
CA ALA A 219 -0.78 21.87 -17.83
C ALA A 219 0.60 21.20 -17.98
N TYR A 220 0.91 20.81 -19.21
CA TYR A 220 2.19 20.21 -19.56
C TYR A 220 3.35 21.18 -19.27
N ARG A 221 4.41 20.67 -18.64
CA ARG A 221 5.67 21.39 -18.42
C ARG A 221 6.83 20.52 -18.89
N ARG A 222 7.66 21.07 -19.78
CA ARG A 222 8.85 20.37 -20.28
C ARG A 222 9.84 20.19 -19.13
N ARG A 223 10.29 18.95 -18.90
CA ARG A 223 11.37 18.62 -17.95
C ARG A 223 12.48 17.85 -18.65
N SER A 224 13.73 18.03 -18.25
CA SER A 224 14.83 17.24 -18.77
C SER A 224 14.75 15.79 -18.23
N PRO A 225 14.69 14.76 -19.10
CA PRO A 225 14.75 13.36 -18.66
C PRO A 225 16.01 13.04 -17.85
N ALA A 226 17.16 13.60 -18.25
CA ALA A 226 18.43 13.37 -17.56
C ALA A 226 18.40 13.90 -16.12
N LEU A 227 17.82 15.09 -15.89
CA LEU A 227 17.67 15.64 -14.54
C LEU A 227 16.75 14.77 -13.68
N VAL A 228 15.67 14.21 -14.25
CA VAL A 228 14.79 13.28 -13.52
C VAL A 228 15.55 12.04 -13.06
N ALA A 229 16.37 11.44 -13.94
CA ALA A 229 17.19 10.28 -13.58
C ALA A 229 18.22 10.63 -12.50
N ILE A 230 18.95 11.74 -12.64
CA ILE A 230 20.00 12.15 -11.70
C ILE A 230 19.39 12.40 -10.31
N ILE A 231 18.31 13.20 -10.22
CA ILE A 231 17.66 13.50 -8.95
C ILE A 231 17.10 12.23 -8.31
N GLY A 232 16.52 11.32 -9.11
CA GLY A 232 15.99 10.07 -8.59
C GLY A 232 17.06 9.05 -8.16
N LEU A 233 18.26 9.06 -8.77
CA LEU A 233 19.37 8.17 -8.42
C LEU A 233 20.18 8.65 -7.21
N LEU A 234 20.25 9.96 -7.00
CA LEU A 234 21.06 10.55 -5.93
C LEU A 234 20.77 9.96 -4.53
N PRO A 235 19.50 9.74 -4.12
CA PRO A 235 19.21 9.09 -2.84
C PRO A 235 19.75 7.66 -2.76
N ALA A 236 19.67 6.87 -3.84
CA ALA A 236 20.17 5.50 -3.83
C ALA A 236 21.69 5.44 -3.66
N VAL A 237 22.42 6.34 -4.34
CA VAL A 237 23.87 6.48 -4.16
C VAL A 237 24.19 6.89 -2.72
N PHE A 238 23.47 7.88 -2.19
CA PHE A 238 23.64 8.32 -0.81
C PHE A 238 23.39 7.18 0.20
N PHE A 239 22.30 6.42 0.04
CA PHE A 239 21.99 5.29 0.92
C PHE A 239 23.03 4.16 0.78
N GLY A 240 23.58 3.93 -0.41
CA GLY A 240 24.69 2.99 -0.61
C GLY A 240 25.93 3.40 0.21
N VAL A 241 26.30 4.67 0.17
CA VAL A 241 27.40 5.23 0.98
C VAL A 241 27.09 5.12 2.48
N TYR A 242 25.85 5.45 2.89
CA TYR A 242 25.41 5.35 4.27
C TYR A 242 25.47 3.92 4.83
N VAL A 243 25.03 2.93 4.04
CA VAL A 243 25.09 1.51 4.42
C VAL A 243 26.53 1.05 4.51
N ALA A 244 27.39 1.37 3.53
CA ALA A 244 28.81 1.02 3.57
C ALA A 244 29.50 1.62 4.81
N ALA A 245 29.19 2.88 5.12
CA ALA A 245 29.66 3.55 6.33
C ALA A 245 29.19 2.85 7.62
N SER A 246 27.92 2.45 7.67
CA SER A 246 27.34 1.76 8.83
C SER A 246 27.99 0.38 9.04
N VAL A 247 28.23 -0.37 7.96
CA VAL A 247 28.92 -1.67 8.00
C VAL A 247 30.37 -1.52 8.45
N ALA A 248 31.11 -0.56 7.89
CA ALA A 248 32.49 -0.27 8.29
C ALA A 248 32.59 0.05 9.80
N GLN A 249 31.62 0.79 10.33
CA GLN A 249 31.54 1.07 11.75
C GLN A 249 31.27 -0.18 12.59
N TRP A 250 30.34 -1.04 12.18
CA TRP A 250 30.06 -2.32 12.87
C TRP A 250 31.30 -3.23 12.90
N GLN A 251 32.19 -3.10 11.92
CA GLN A 251 33.47 -3.80 11.86
C GLN A 251 34.59 -3.13 12.69
N GLY A 252 34.29 -2.07 13.44
CA GLY A 252 35.25 -1.38 14.31
C GLY A 252 36.19 -0.41 13.57
N THR A 253 36.01 -0.20 12.27
CA THR A 253 36.71 0.88 11.54
C THR A 253 35.99 2.19 11.84
N GLY A 254 36.42 2.85 12.91
CA GLY A 254 35.65 3.92 13.56
C GLY A 254 35.44 5.17 12.70
N MET A 255 34.19 5.61 12.58
CA MET A 255 33.83 7.00 12.34
C MET A 255 33.68 7.72 13.69
N GLY A 256 34.14 8.97 13.80
CA GLY A 256 34.08 9.72 15.05
C GLY A 256 32.65 9.83 15.61
N GLY A 257 32.48 9.78 16.94
CA GLY A 257 31.17 9.69 17.61
C GLY A 257 30.15 10.78 17.28
N ARG A 258 30.58 11.92 16.70
CA ARG A 258 29.71 13.01 16.22
C ARG A 258 29.23 12.83 14.78
N MET A 259 29.97 12.10 13.93
CA MET A 259 29.61 11.90 12.51
C MET A 259 28.40 10.99 12.35
N LEU A 260 28.23 9.99 13.22
CA LEU A 260 27.20 8.98 13.05
C LEU A 260 25.76 9.53 13.23
N PRO A 261 25.43 10.29 14.30
CA PRO A 261 24.11 10.90 14.41
C PRO A 261 23.83 11.88 13.27
N ALA A 262 24.85 12.66 12.85
CA ALA A 262 24.72 13.58 11.73
C ALA A 262 24.42 12.85 10.41
N LEU A 263 25.14 11.74 10.14
CA LEU A 263 24.93 10.93 8.95
C LEU A 263 23.55 10.26 8.95
N ARG A 264 23.08 9.78 10.12
CA ARG A 264 21.71 9.26 10.29
C ARG A 264 20.65 10.34 10.02
N GLY A 265 20.81 11.53 10.59
CA GLY A 265 19.92 12.66 10.35
C GLY A 265 19.89 13.07 8.88
N LEU A 266 21.05 13.09 8.22
CA LEU A 266 21.16 13.35 6.79
C LEU A 266 20.47 12.24 5.97
N ALA A 267 20.63 10.97 6.33
CA ALA A 267 19.96 9.86 5.67
C ALA A 267 18.43 9.95 5.79
N MET A 268 17.91 10.32 6.96
CA MET A 268 16.48 10.59 7.13
C MET A 268 16.03 11.77 6.26
N GLY A 269 16.76 12.89 6.26
CA GLY A 269 16.43 14.06 5.45
C GLY A 269 16.42 13.76 3.95
N VAL A 270 17.44 13.03 3.45
CA VAL A 270 17.52 12.57 2.06
C VAL A 270 16.38 11.61 1.73
N GLY A 271 16.05 10.68 2.63
CA GLY A 271 14.92 9.76 2.46
C GLY A 271 13.59 10.48 2.34
N ILE A 272 13.31 11.44 3.23
CA ILE A 272 12.10 12.26 3.20
C ILE A 272 12.05 13.07 1.90
N GLY A 273 13.14 13.77 1.55
CA GLY A 273 13.22 14.55 0.32
C GLY A 273 13.01 13.71 -0.94
N ALA A 274 13.60 12.51 -0.99
CA ALA A 274 13.41 11.56 -2.07
C ALA A 274 11.94 11.13 -2.20
N THR A 275 11.29 10.76 -1.10
CA THR A 275 9.88 10.39 -1.07
C THR A 275 8.99 11.54 -1.56
N VAL A 276 9.21 12.76 -1.07
CA VAL A 276 8.46 13.95 -1.50
C VAL A 276 8.64 14.20 -3.00
N TYR A 277 9.87 14.12 -3.50
CA TYR A 277 10.16 14.28 -4.93
C TYR A 277 9.44 13.23 -5.79
N LEU A 278 9.52 11.96 -5.38
CA LEU A 278 8.91 10.85 -6.09
C LEU A 278 7.37 10.97 -6.14
N VAL A 279 6.75 11.32 -5.02
CA VAL A 279 5.30 11.59 -4.94
C VAL A 279 4.92 12.77 -5.82
N HIS A 280 5.66 13.88 -5.75
CA HIS A 280 5.42 15.06 -6.58
C HIS A 280 5.54 14.74 -8.08
N TRP A 281 6.58 14.00 -8.47
CA TRP A 281 6.78 13.57 -9.85
C TRP A 281 5.64 12.68 -10.32
N ALA A 282 5.25 11.67 -9.54
CA ALA A 282 4.16 10.75 -9.86
C ALA A 282 2.83 11.49 -10.03
N TYR A 283 2.52 12.43 -9.13
CA TYR A 283 1.34 13.28 -9.22
C TYR A 283 1.34 14.08 -10.53
N ARG A 284 2.43 14.80 -10.81
CA ARG A 284 2.54 15.68 -11.99
C ARG A 284 2.47 14.91 -13.30
N ILE A 285 3.24 13.84 -13.45
CA ILE A 285 3.35 13.13 -14.74
C ILE A 285 2.01 12.50 -15.16
N HIS A 286 1.22 11.99 -14.21
CA HIS A 286 -0.12 11.47 -14.49
C HIS A 286 -1.08 12.57 -14.93
N GLY A 287 -1.04 13.74 -14.28
CA GLY A 287 -1.88 14.87 -14.69
C GLY A 287 -1.48 15.45 -16.06
N GLU A 288 -0.19 15.51 -16.36
CA GLU A 288 0.31 16.02 -17.63
C GLU A 288 -0.05 15.09 -18.80
N ILE A 289 0.03 13.77 -18.59
CA ILE A 289 -0.42 12.78 -19.59
C ILE A 289 -1.93 12.85 -19.76
N ALA A 290 -2.70 13.08 -18.70
CA ALA A 290 -4.15 13.28 -18.79
C ALA A 290 -4.50 14.53 -19.63
N GLY A 291 -3.72 15.61 -19.50
CA GLY A 291 -3.85 16.82 -20.33
C GLY A 291 -3.58 16.58 -21.81
N GLN A 292 -2.80 15.55 -22.14
CA GLN A 292 -2.57 15.13 -23.52
C GLN A 292 -3.66 14.17 -24.05
N GLY A 293 -4.71 13.89 -23.29
CA GLY A 293 -5.82 13.06 -23.75
C GLY A 293 -6.37 12.18 -22.63
N ALA A 294 -7.67 11.96 -22.64
CA ALA A 294 -8.32 11.04 -21.73
C ALA A 294 -7.87 9.59 -22.00
N SER A 295 -7.65 8.80 -20.96
CA SER A 295 -7.44 7.34 -21.06
C SER A 295 -7.95 6.70 -19.78
N ARG A 296 -8.82 5.71 -19.90
CA ARG A 296 -9.38 4.98 -18.73
C ARG A 296 -8.31 4.22 -17.95
N GLN A 297 -7.18 3.90 -18.58
CA GLN A 297 -6.05 3.23 -17.92
C GLN A 297 -5.19 4.21 -17.09
N LEU A 298 -5.39 5.52 -17.23
CA LEU A 298 -4.58 6.51 -16.54
C LEU A 298 -5.15 6.82 -15.15
N LEU A 299 -4.30 6.71 -14.14
CA LEU A 299 -4.63 7.06 -12.75
C LEU A 299 -4.81 8.58 -12.60
N THR A 300 -5.66 8.97 -11.64
CA THR A 300 -5.70 10.37 -11.20
C THR A 300 -4.37 10.76 -10.52
N PRO A 301 -3.95 12.04 -10.58
CA PRO A 301 -2.74 12.50 -9.91
C PRO A 301 -2.67 12.14 -8.43
N LEU A 302 -3.79 12.28 -7.72
CA LEU A 302 -3.90 11.93 -6.30
C LEU A 302 -3.75 10.42 -6.07
N ALA A 303 -4.39 9.59 -6.90
CA ALA A 303 -4.25 8.14 -6.80
C ALA A 303 -2.80 7.71 -7.05
N ALA A 304 -2.13 8.30 -8.04
CA ALA A 304 -0.73 8.03 -8.30
C ALA A 304 0.17 8.42 -7.12
N ALA A 305 -0.09 9.56 -6.48
CA ALA A 305 0.62 9.99 -5.27
C ALA A 305 0.41 9.01 -4.11
N LEU A 306 -0.83 8.58 -3.86
CA LEU A 306 -1.16 7.61 -2.81
C LEU A 306 -0.53 6.24 -3.08
N ILE A 307 -0.55 5.77 -4.33
CA ILE A 307 0.14 4.53 -4.72
C ILE A 307 1.64 4.66 -4.48
N MET A 308 2.24 5.78 -4.88
CA MET A 308 3.67 5.99 -4.71
C MET A 308 4.10 6.01 -3.24
N LEU A 309 3.26 6.58 -2.37
CA LEU A 309 3.55 6.72 -0.94
C LEU A 309 3.24 5.45 -0.15
N LEU A 310 2.09 4.85 -0.41
CA LEU A 310 1.55 3.78 0.43
C LEU A 310 1.98 2.41 -0.08
N VAL A 311 2.21 2.25 -1.39
CA VAL A 311 2.41 0.92 -1.98
C VAL A 311 3.89 0.56 -2.00
N PRO A 312 4.34 -0.45 -1.23
CA PRO A 312 5.65 -1.03 -1.45
C PRO A 312 5.73 -1.47 -2.90
N LEU A 313 6.74 -0.96 -3.63
CA LEU A 313 6.89 -1.23 -5.06
C LEU A 313 5.76 -0.64 -5.93
N GLY A 314 4.95 0.29 -5.43
CA GLY A 314 3.86 0.96 -6.17
C GLY A 314 4.32 1.64 -7.45
N TYR A 315 5.55 2.14 -7.43
CA TYR A 315 6.19 2.72 -8.60
C TYR A 315 6.23 1.75 -9.79
N PHE A 316 6.30 0.44 -9.59
CA PHE A 316 6.23 -0.54 -10.68
C PHE A 316 4.89 -0.46 -11.40
N VAL A 317 3.80 -0.45 -10.64
CA VAL A 317 2.45 -0.35 -11.19
C VAL A 317 2.29 0.96 -11.93
N LEU A 318 2.74 2.07 -11.34
CA LEU A 318 2.67 3.40 -11.97
C LEU A 318 3.45 3.45 -13.29
N LEU A 319 4.72 3.04 -13.27
CA LEU A 319 5.58 3.12 -14.45
C LEU A 319 5.12 2.18 -15.57
N THR A 320 4.60 0.99 -15.24
CA THR A 320 4.06 0.04 -16.22
C THR A 320 2.77 0.56 -16.88
N VAL A 321 1.85 1.10 -16.09
CA VAL A 321 0.60 1.72 -16.58
C VAL A 321 0.91 2.93 -17.49
N LEU A 322 1.76 3.85 -17.02
CA LEU A 322 2.19 5.00 -17.81
C LEU A 322 2.86 4.57 -19.12
N GLY A 323 3.73 3.56 -19.06
CA GLY A 323 4.39 3.01 -20.24
C GLY A 323 3.43 2.38 -21.24
N ALA A 324 2.36 1.73 -20.77
CA ALA A 324 1.32 1.18 -21.65
C ALA A 324 0.55 2.29 -22.37
N VAL A 325 0.07 3.29 -21.63
CA VAL A 325 -0.66 4.44 -22.18
C VAL A 325 0.19 5.21 -23.20
N LEU A 326 1.47 5.44 -22.92
CA LEU A 326 2.35 6.16 -23.83
C LEU A 326 2.69 5.37 -25.10
N ARG A 327 2.78 4.03 -25.01
CA ARG A 327 2.96 3.18 -26.20
C ARG A 327 1.73 3.19 -27.10
N GLU A 328 0.54 3.08 -26.50
CA GLU A 328 -0.72 3.14 -27.24
C GLU A 328 -0.84 4.46 -28.02
N ARG A 329 -0.54 5.59 -27.35
CA ARG A 329 -0.54 6.91 -27.99
C ARG A 329 0.52 7.04 -29.08
N ALA A 330 1.71 6.50 -28.87
CA ALA A 330 2.75 6.53 -29.88
C ALA A 330 2.38 5.66 -31.10
N GLY A 331 1.70 4.53 -30.89
CA GLY A 331 1.18 3.69 -31.98
C GLY A 331 0.12 4.40 -32.83
N ALA A 332 -0.67 5.28 -32.22
CA ALA A 332 -1.64 6.12 -32.94
C ALA A 332 -1.00 7.28 -33.71
N GLN A 333 0.31 7.53 -33.53
CA GLN A 333 1.04 8.64 -34.16
C GLN A 333 2.31 8.13 -34.85
N PRO A 334 2.30 7.89 -36.19
CA PRO A 334 3.38 7.22 -36.90
C PRO A 334 4.74 7.94 -36.84
N ALA A 335 4.75 9.26 -36.58
CA ALA A 335 5.98 10.04 -36.44
C ALA A 335 6.69 9.85 -35.07
N THR A 336 6.03 9.25 -34.07
CA THR A 336 6.59 9.12 -32.72
C THR A 336 7.30 7.79 -32.50
N ARG A 337 8.56 7.83 -32.02
CA ARG A 337 9.25 6.62 -31.58
C ARG A 337 8.58 6.05 -30.32
N ALA A 338 7.97 4.88 -30.49
CA ALA A 338 7.35 4.13 -29.41
C ALA A 338 8.36 3.74 -28.32
N LEU A 339 7.89 3.74 -27.07
CA LEU A 339 8.67 3.33 -25.91
C LEU A 339 8.82 1.80 -25.90
N SER A 340 10.04 1.28 -25.75
CA SER A 340 10.25 -0.18 -25.69
C SER A 340 9.71 -0.78 -24.39
N ARG A 341 8.83 -1.79 -24.51
CA ARG A 341 8.24 -2.51 -23.36
C ARG A 341 9.29 -3.26 -22.55
N ARG A 342 10.20 -3.97 -23.23
CA ARG A 342 11.25 -4.78 -22.59
C ARG A 342 12.23 -3.90 -21.81
N TRP A 343 12.69 -2.82 -22.44
CA TRP A 343 13.61 -1.89 -21.80
C TRP A 343 12.97 -1.12 -20.65
N LEU A 344 11.71 -0.69 -20.80
CA LEU A 344 11.01 -0.07 -19.67
C LEU A 344 10.91 -1.06 -18.51
N ALA A 345 10.44 -2.29 -18.73
CA ALA A 345 10.29 -3.28 -17.66
C ALA A 345 11.63 -3.56 -16.95
N PHE A 346 12.71 -3.73 -17.73
CA PHE A 346 14.07 -3.90 -17.19
C PHE A 346 14.47 -2.73 -16.29
N TRP A 347 14.34 -1.49 -16.78
CA TRP A 347 14.74 -0.32 -16.00
C TRP A 347 13.81 -0.02 -14.82
N THR A 348 12.53 -0.39 -14.89
CA THR A 348 11.63 -0.32 -13.74
C THR A 348 12.14 -1.21 -12.61
N VAL A 349 12.72 -2.38 -12.90
CA VAL A 349 13.29 -3.27 -11.88
C VAL A 349 14.66 -2.79 -11.41
N VAL A 350 15.56 -2.49 -12.35
CA VAL A 350 16.99 -2.28 -12.06
C VAL A 350 17.27 -0.87 -11.54
N ALA A 351 16.67 0.15 -12.14
CA ALA A 351 16.88 1.54 -11.75
C ALA A 351 15.62 2.37 -12.07
N PRO A 352 14.62 2.39 -11.17
CA PRO A 352 13.34 3.07 -11.40
C PRO A 352 13.47 4.53 -11.88
N PRO A 353 14.43 5.35 -11.40
CA PRO A 353 14.66 6.70 -11.92
C PRO A 353 14.99 6.75 -13.43
N VAL A 354 15.64 5.73 -13.98
CA VAL A 354 15.92 5.63 -15.42
C VAL A 354 14.62 5.39 -16.18
N ALA A 355 13.74 4.50 -15.69
CA ALA A 355 12.42 4.30 -16.26
C ALA A 355 11.56 5.58 -16.19
N MET A 356 11.63 6.34 -15.09
CA MET A 356 10.99 7.66 -14.96
C MET A 356 11.48 8.64 -16.04
N ALA A 357 12.78 8.68 -16.29
CA ALA A 357 13.37 9.50 -17.35
C ALA A 357 12.90 9.07 -18.74
N MET A 358 12.82 7.76 -19.02
CA MET A 358 12.29 7.24 -20.29
C MET A 358 10.85 7.71 -20.54
N ILE A 359 10.00 7.64 -19.51
CA ILE A 359 8.61 8.11 -19.55
C ILE A 359 8.55 9.61 -19.78
N GLN A 360 9.31 10.41 -19.01
CA GLN A 360 9.38 11.86 -19.19
C GLN A 360 9.83 12.23 -20.62
N GLY A 361 10.80 11.51 -21.17
CA GLY A 361 11.26 11.68 -22.54
C GLY A 361 10.17 11.40 -23.57
N ALA A 362 9.36 10.35 -23.36
CA ALA A 362 8.23 10.03 -24.24
C ALA A 362 7.12 11.09 -24.17
N VAL A 363 6.77 11.57 -22.97
CA VAL A 363 5.79 12.65 -22.77
C VAL A 363 6.24 13.94 -23.47
N ASN A 364 7.52 14.28 -23.38
CA ASN A 364 8.07 15.46 -24.03
C ASN A 364 7.97 15.40 -25.55
N ARG A 365 8.19 14.21 -26.16
CA ARG A 365 8.08 14.01 -27.62
C ARG A 365 6.64 14.19 -28.10
N LEU A 366 5.68 13.59 -27.40
CA LEU A 366 4.25 13.74 -27.72
C LEU A 366 3.79 15.19 -27.61
N ALA A 367 4.27 15.93 -26.62
CA ALA A 367 3.94 17.34 -26.44
C ALA A 367 4.52 18.25 -27.54
N ALA A 368 5.73 17.97 -28.00
CA ALA A 368 6.38 18.75 -29.07
C ALA A 368 5.57 18.66 -30.37
N MET A 369 5.21 17.45 -30.80
CA MET A 369 4.48 17.26 -32.05
C MET A 369 3.10 17.92 -32.05
N ARG A 370 2.37 17.90 -30.93
CA ARG A 370 1.09 18.61 -30.84
C ARG A 370 1.20 20.11 -31.01
N ARG A 371 2.32 20.70 -30.57
CA ARG A 371 2.57 22.13 -30.81
C ARG A 371 2.83 22.38 -32.28
N ASP A 372 3.58 21.50 -32.94
CA ASP A 372 3.86 21.60 -34.37
C ASP A 372 2.57 21.44 -35.19
N GLU A 373 1.70 20.47 -34.86
CA GLU A 373 0.38 20.31 -35.49
C GLU A 373 -0.54 21.53 -35.28
N ALA A 374 -0.52 22.14 -34.09
CA ALA A 374 -1.32 23.32 -33.78
C ALA A 374 -0.77 24.60 -34.44
N ALA A 375 0.51 24.64 -34.81
CA ALA A 375 1.12 25.76 -35.52
C ALA A 375 0.92 25.70 -37.05
N VAL A 376 0.60 24.51 -37.58
CA VAL A 376 0.35 24.27 -39.01
C VAL A 376 -1.14 24.47 -39.37
N ARG A 377 -2.04 24.44 -38.38
CA ARG A 377 -3.47 24.76 -38.53
C ARG A 377 -3.72 26.22 -38.23
#